data_AF-A0A0M3I8E6-F1
#
_entry.id   AF-A0A0M3I8E6-F1
#
_cell.length_a   1.000
_cell.length_b   1.000
_cell.length_c   1.000
_cell.angle_alpha   90.00
_cell.angle_beta   90.00
_cell.angle_gamma   90.00
#
_symmetry.space_group_name_H-M   'P 1'
#
loop_
_entity.id
_entity.type
_entity.pdbx_description
1 polymer ?
#
loop_
_entity_poly.entity_id
_entity_poly.type
_entity_poly.pdbx_seq_one_letter_code
_entity_poly.pdbx_strand_id
1 'polypeptide(L)'
;MTDVWKSNARKFCEICKVWFADNKVSIEHHEAGRKHKEAIQAKLRQLGKQSRQKEKDQAALRSTLAAMESAAQKSMTSGSGDMTSATNLPCNMIGPLPKPRTYVDPRAHSSSVVEMAKEMARRKKEREEATKIATKSQHWRQDDDEESTETSTIKEESKNEEEEIVWAEANSDGISYYFHIYSGGWLLILLVTSEI
;
A
#
# COMPACT_ATOMS: atom_id res chain seq x y z
N MET A 1 -5.38 -0.82 -67.41
CA MET A 1 -4.64 -0.56 -66.16
C MET A 1 -5.68 -0.25 -65.10
N THR A 2 -5.75 -1.03 -64.02
CA THR A 2 -6.74 -0.85 -62.95
C THR A 2 -6.07 -0.23 -61.74
N ASP A 3 -6.50 0.98 -61.35
CA ASP A 3 -6.10 1.61 -60.10
C ASP A 3 -6.57 0.75 -58.91
N VAL A 4 -5.60 0.24 -58.16
CA VAL A 4 -5.87 -0.50 -56.91
C VAL A 4 -6.08 0.53 -55.81
N TRP A 5 -7.35 0.78 -55.47
CA TRP A 5 -7.69 1.58 -54.29
C TRP A 5 -7.19 0.86 -53.04
N LYS A 6 -6.18 1.45 -52.40
CA LYS A 6 -5.65 0.96 -51.12
C LYS A 6 -6.36 1.67 -49.97
N SER A 7 -7.10 0.92 -49.15
CA SER A 7 -7.73 1.47 -47.94
C SER A 7 -6.68 1.95 -46.94
N ASN A 8 -6.92 3.08 -46.27
CA ASN A 8 -6.05 3.57 -45.20
C ASN A 8 -6.12 2.61 -43.98
N ALA A 9 -4.98 2.36 -43.35
CA ALA A 9 -4.88 1.55 -42.16
C ALA A 9 -5.60 2.23 -40.98
N ARG A 10 -6.16 1.41 -40.09
CA ARG A 10 -6.83 1.87 -38.87
C ARG A 10 -6.16 1.25 -37.65
N LYS A 11 -6.05 2.01 -36.57
CA LYS A 11 -5.52 1.59 -35.28
C LYS A 11 -6.64 1.44 -34.26
N PHE A 12 -6.46 0.53 -33.32
CA PHE A 12 -7.37 0.31 -32.21
C PHE A 12 -6.74 0.77 -30.90
N CYS A 13 -7.48 1.55 -30.10
CA CYS A 13 -7.07 1.88 -28.75
C CYS A 13 -7.71 0.91 -27.75
N GLU A 14 -6.89 0.19 -26.97
CA GLU A 14 -7.39 -0.76 -25.96
C GLU A 14 -8.04 -0.09 -24.75
N ILE A 15 -7.67 1.15 -24.45
CA ILE A 15 -8.19 1.89 -23.30
C ILE A 15 -9.58 2.44 -23.64
N CYS A 16 -9.68 3.17 -24.76
CA CYS A 16 -10.93 3.79 -25.22
C CYS A 16 -11.87 2.81 -25.94
N LYS A 17 -11.37 1.67 -26.42
CA LYS A 17 -12.09 0.67 -27.23
C LYS A 17 -12.67 1.25 -28.52
N VAL A 18 -11.92 2.12 -29.20
CA VAL A 18 -12.33 2.78 -30.45
C VAL A 18 -11.28 2.57 -31.53
N TRP A 19 -11.76 2.40 -32.77
CA TRP A 19 -10.94 2.39 -33.98
C TRP A 19 -10.78 3.81 -34.54
N PHE A 20 -9.56 4.19 -34.90
CA PHE A 20 -9.24 5.49 -35.47
C PHE A 20 -8.21 5.35 -36.62
N ALA A 21 -7.95 6.43 -37.35
CA ALA A 21 -7.05 6.40 -38.52
C ALA A 21 -5.57 6.31 -38.11
N ASP A 22 -4.75 5.58 -38.87
CA ASP A 22 -3.32 5.42 -38.61
C ASP A 22 -2.49 6.63 -39.10
N ASN A 23 -2.90 7.83 -38.70
CA ASN A 23 -2.19 9.08 -38.97
C ASN A 23 -1.55 9.58 -37.68
N LYS A 24 -0.28 10.03 -37.71
CA LYS A 24 0.42 10.59 -36.53
C LYS A 24 -0.40 11.64 -35.78
N VAL A 25 -0.95 12.60 -36.53
CA VAL A 25 -1.81 13.66 -35.98
C VAL A 25 -3.07 13.09 -35.32
N SER A 26 -3.67 12.03 -35.89
CA SER A 26 -4.85 11.40 -35.28
C SER A 26 -4.51 10.61 -34.02
N ILE A 27 -3.32 10.00 -33.96
CA ILE A 27 -2.81 9.29 -32.79
C ILE A 27 -2.58 10.29 -31.66
N GLU A 28 -1.85 11.36 -31.92
CA GLU A 28 -1.53 12.39 -30.93
C GLU A 28 -2.79 13.04 -30.35
N HIS A 29 -3.76 13.41 -31.19
CA HIS A 29 -5.03 13.96 -30.69
C HIS A 29 -5.85 12.96 -29.88
N HIS A 30 -5.80 11.67 -30.24
CA HIS A 30 -6.50 10.63 -29.49
C HIS A 30 -5.86 10.43 -28.09
N GLU A 31 -4.53 10.32 -28.04
CA GLU A 31 -3.77 10.10 -26.80
C GLU A 31 -3.75 11.34 -25.91
N ALA A 32 -3.65 12.54 -26.50
CA ALA A 32 -3.72 13.80 -25.79
C ALA A 32 -5.14 14.14 -25.29
N GLY A 33 -6.17 13.50 -25.87
CA GLY A 33 -7.57 13.75 -25.57
C GLY A 33 -7.94 13.45 -24.11
N ARG A 34 -8.77 14.33 -23.52
CA ARG A 34 -9.19 14.24 -22.12
C ARG A 34 -9.79 12.87 -21.76
N LYS A 35 -10.69 12.35 -22.61
CA LYS A 35 -11.34 11.05 -22.40
C LYS A 35 -10.34 9.90 -22.30
N HIS A 36 -9.27 9.93 -23.11
CA HIS A 36 -8.24 8.89 -23.09
C HIS A 36 -7.44 8.94 -21.80
N LYS A 37 -7.00 10.14 -21.38
CA LYS A 37 -6.27 10.35 -20.13
C LYS A 37 -7.09 9.95 -18.90
N GLU A 38 -8.36 10.35 -18.84
CA GLU A 38 -9.29 9.97 -17.77
C GLU A 38 -9.48 8.45 -17.70
N ALA A 39 -9.63 7.79 -18.86
CA ALA A 39 -9.77 6.34 -18.93
C ALA A 39 -8.48 5.61 -18.50
N ILE A 40 -7.29 6.13 -18.82
CA ILE A 40 -6.01 5.61 -18.31
C ILE A 40 -5.99 5.70 -16.79
N GLN A 41 -6.27 6.87 -16.23
CA GLN A 41 -6.26 7.08 -14.78
C GLN A 41 -7.28 6.17 -14.07
N ALA A 42 -8.48 6.01 -14.65
CA ALA A 42 -9.49 5.08 -14.13
C ALA A 42 -9.00 3.62 -14.16
N LYS A 43 -8.34 3.20 -15.25
CA LYS A 43 -7.77 1.85 -15.38
C LYS A 43 -6.65 1.59 -14.38
N LEU A 44 -5.77 2.58 -14.14
CA LEU A 44 -4.73 2.51 -13.11
C LEU A 44 -5.32 2.37 -11.71
N ARG A 45 -6.32 3.20 -11.38
CA ARG A 45 -7.05 3.12 -10.10
C ARG A 45 -7.74 1.76 -9.92
N GLN A 46 -8.35 1.23 -10.98
CA GLN A 46 -8.98 -0.08 -10.97
C GLN A 46 -7.96 -1.20 -10.75
N LEU A 47 -6.81 -1.15 -11.42
CA LEU A 47 -5.74 -2.15 -11.27
C LEU A 47 -5.19 -2.17 -9.84
N GLY A 48 -4.97 -1.00 -9.23
CA GLY A 48 -4.54 -0.89 -7.83
C GLY A 48 -5.56 -1.51 -6.86
N LYS A 49 -6.86 -1.22 -7.04
CA LYS A 49 -7.93 -1.84 -6.23
C LYS A 49 -7.99 -3.36 -6.41
N GLN A 50 -7.89 -3.84 -7.65
CA GLN A 50 -7.87 -5.27 -7.95
C GLN A 50 -6.66 -5.97 -7.35
N SER A 51 -5.48 -5.35 -7.37
CA SER A 51 -4.27 -5.92 -6.75
C SER A 51 -4.47 -6.13 -5.25
N ARG A 52 -4.94 -5.09 -4.55
CA ARG A 52 -5.22 -5.18 -3.10
C ARG A 52 -6.30 -6.21 -2.77
N GLN A 53 -7.33 -6.33 -3.59
CA GLN A 53 -8.37 -7.33 -3.38
C GLN A 53 -7.83 -8.74 -3.61
N LYS A 54 -7.08 -8.96 -4.69
CA LYS A 54 -6.42 -10.24 -4.99
C LYS A 54 -5.48 -10.68 -3.87
N GLU A 55 -4.73 -9.76 -3.26
CA GLU A 55 -3.86 -10.08 -2.13
C GLU A 55 -4.66 -10.59 -0.91
N LYS A 56 -5.78 -9.92 -0.58
CA LYS A 56 -6.67 -10.36 0.50
C LYS A 56 -7.31 -11.71 0.21
N ASP A 57 -7.80 -11.90 -1.00
CA ASP A 57 -8.43 -13.16 -1.43
C ASP A 57 -7.40 -14.30 -1.41
N GLN A 58 -6.17 -14.05 -1.87
CA GLN A 58 -5.08 -15.01 -1.78
C GLN A 58 -4.67 -15.30 -0.34
N ALA A 59 -4.63 -14.30 0.54
CA ALA A 59 -4.32 -14.51 1.97
C ALA A 59 -5.41 -15.35 2.65
N ALA A 60 -6.68 -15.08 2.37
CA ALA A 60 -7.80 -15.89 2.85
C ALA A 60 -7.71 -17.33 2.34
N LEU A 61 -7.46 -17.51 1.03
CA LEU A 61 -7.28 -18.83 0.44
C LEU A 61 -6.11 -19.58 1.09
N ARG A 62 -4.94 -18.96 1.24
CA ARG A 62 -3.77 -19.56 1.91
C ARG A 62 -4.09 -19.98 3.34
N SER A 63 -4.82 -19.15 4.10
CA SER A 63 -5.26 -19.48 5.45
C SER A 63 -6.16 -20.71 5.48
N THR A 64 -7.14 -20.80 4.57
CA THR A 64 -8.01 -21.98 4.47
C THR A 64 -7.26 -23.25 4.10
N LEU A 65 -6.31 -23.16 3.16
CA LEU A 65 -5.47 -24.28 2.76
C LEU A 65 -4.61 -24.77 3.92
N ALA A 66 -3.96 -23.86 4.65
CA ALA A 66 -3.15 -24.22 5.82
C ALA A 66 -3.98 -24.91 6.93
N ALA A 67 -5.21 -24.46 7.17
CA ALA A 67 -6.10 -25.09 8.14
C ALA A 67 -6.51 -26.51 7.71
N MET A 68 -6.86 -26.70 6.43
CA MET A 68 -7.20 -28.02 5.87
C MET A 68 -5.99 -28.97 5.90
N GLU A 69 -4.81 -28.50 5.52
CA GLU A 69 -3.57 -29.27 5.56
C GLU A 69 -3.24 -29.72 6.99
N SER A 70 -3.36 -28.83 7.98
CA SER A 70 -3.14 -29.18 9.39
C SER A 70 -4.15 -30.22 9.89
N ALA A 71 -5.43 -30.09 9.53
CA ALA A 71 -6.45 -31.07 9.89
C ALA A 71 -6.19 -32.44 9.25
N ALA A 72 -5.82 -32.46 7.96
CA ALA A 72 -5.48 -33.68 7.24
C ALA A 72 -4.25 -34.36 7.86
N GLN A 73 -3.19 -33.61 8.15
CA GLN A 73 -2.00 -34.14 8.82
C GLN A 73 -2.32 -34.74 10.18
N LYS A 74 -3.14 -34.06 11.01
CA LYS A 74 -3.59 -34.60 12.30
C LYS A 74 -4.36 -35.91 12.15
N SER A 75 -5.22 -36.03 11.15
CA SER A 75 -5.98 -37.26 10.89
C SER A 75 -5.09 -38.41 10.39
N MET A 76 -4.06 -38.11 9.61
CA MET A 76 -3.10 -39.10 9.13
C MET A 76 -2.21 -39.63 10.25
N THR A 77 -1.75 -38.74 11.15
CA THR A 77 -0.93 -39.16 12.28
C THR A 77 -1.74 -39.88 13.35
N SER A 78 -3.00 -39.48 13.60
CA SER A 78 -3.87 -40.18 14.54
C SER A 78 -4.48 -41.48 13.99
N GLY A 79 -4.60 -41.62 12.67
CA GLY A 79 -5.16 -42.79 11.98
C GLY A 79 -4.16 -43.91 11.67
N SER A 80 -2.85 -43.70 11.90
CA SER A 80 -1.82 -44.72 11.64
C SER A 80 -1.75 -45.84 12.72
N GLY A 81 -2.67 -45.84 13.69
CA GLY A 81 -2.73 -46.82 14.77
C GLY A 81 -3.83 -47.89 14.66
N ASP A 82 -4.87 -47.72 13.83
CA ASP A 82 -5.95 -48.72 13.79
C ASP A 82 -6.85 -48.62 12.52
N MET A 83 -6.34 -49.10 11.38
CA MET A 83 -7.12 -49.28 10.14
C MET A 83 -7.81 -50.65 10.10
N THR A 84 -8.46 -51.07 11.19
CA THR A 84 -9.24 -52.32 11.22
C THR A 84 -10.71 -52.16 11.62
N SER A 85 -11.22 -50.96 11.89
CA SER A 85 -12.63 -50.77 12.34
C SER A 85 -13.41 -49.67 11.63
N ALA A 86 -13.26 -49.55 10.30
CA ALA A 86 -14.12 -48.69 9.47
C ALA A 86 -15.47 -49.36 9.10
N THR A 87 -16.06 -50.19 9.97
CA THR A 87 -17.35 -50.85 9.70
C THR A 87 -18.47 -50.52 10.69
N ASN A 88 -18.23 -49.72 11.74
CA ASN A 88 -19.29 -49.41 12.70
C ASN A 88 -19.23 -47.95 13.19
N LEU A 89 -19.91 -47.05 12.47
CA LEU A 89 -20.37 -45.79 13.04
C LEU A 89 -21.77 -46.03 13.63
N PRO A 90 -21.97 -45.97 14.97
CA PRO A 90 -23.32 -45.88 15.51
C PRO A 90 -23.87 -44.48 15.27
N CYS A 91 -24.68 -44.34 14.22
CA CYS A 91 -25.72 -43.31 14.15
C CYS A 91 -26.77 -43.62 15.24
N ASN A 92 -26.52 -43.22 16.48
CA ASN A 92 -27.54 -43.31 17.52
C ASN A 92 -27.33 -42.26 18.61
N MET A 93 -27.76 -41.03 18.33
CA MET A 93 -28.05 -40.02 19.34
C MET A 93 -29.45 -39.46 19.07
N ILE A 94 -30.46 -40.32 19.23
CA ILE A 94 -31.86 -39.88 19.38
C ILE A 94 -32.05 -39.57 20.87
N GLY A 95 -31.73 -38.34 21.25
CA GLY A 95 -32.01 -37.76 22.55
C GLY A 95 -32.06 -36.24 22.40
N PRO A 96 -32.97 -35.50 23.07
CA PRO A 96 -33.01 -34.05 22.96
C PRO A 96 -31.68 -33.46 23.43
N LEU A 97 -30.96 -32.82 22.52
CA LEU A 97 -29.75 -32.06 22.81
C LEU A 97 -30.07 -31.04 23.92
N PRO A 98 -29.31 -30.93 25.02
CA PRO A 98 -29.50 -29.83 25.95
C PRO A 98 -29.29 -28.53 25.17
N LYS A 99 -30.35 -27.73 25.07
CA LYS A 99 -30.30 -26.43 24.39
C LYS A 99 -29.09 -25.66 24.94
N PRO A 100 -28.20 -25.13 24.09
CA PRO A 100 -27.12 -24.29 24.57
C PRO A 100 -27.77 -23.18 25.37
N ARG A 101 -27.38 -23.04 26.65
CA ARG A 101 -27.88 -21.97 27.52
C ARG A 101 -27.50 -20.65 26.85
N THR A 102 -28.47 -20.02 26.17
CA THR A 102 -28.35 -18.69 25.57
C THR A 102 -28.43 -17.57 26.61
N TYR A 103 -28.65 -17.94 27.88
CA TYR A 103 -28.73 -16.99 28.98
C TYR A 103 -27.37 -16.87 29.67
N VAL A 104 -26.59 -15.90 29.22
CA VAL A 104 -25.37 -15.42 29.88
C VAL A 104 -25.83 -14.46 30.97
N ASP A 105 -25.66 -14.83 32.24
CA ASP A 105 -26.15 -14.05 33.38
C ASP A 105 -25.31 -12.76 33.55
N PRO A 106 -25.84 -11.55 33.27
CA PRO A 106 -25.04 -10.33 33.21
C PRO A 106 -24.39 -9.94 34.54
N ARG A 107 -24.92 -10.46 35.65
CA ARG A 107 -24.45 -10.16 37.01
C ARG A 107 -23.24 -11.01 37.43
N ALA A 108 -23.04 -12.16 36.78
CA ALA A 108 -21.87 -13.03 36.97
C ALA A 108 -20.62 -12.52 36.23
N HIS A 109 -20.78 -11.59 35.28
CA HIS A 109 -19.68 -10.92 34.53
C HIS A 109 -19.48 -9.45 34.97
N SER A 110 -19.93 -9.07 36.17
CA SER A 110 -19.82 -7.67 36.65
C SER A 110 -18.38 -7.18 36.82
N SER A 111 -17.43 -8.08 37.11
CA SER A 111 -15.98 -7.78 37.07
C SER A 111 -15.43 -7.63 35.65
N SER A 112 -16.17 -8.07 34.63
CA SER A 112 -15.74 -8.11 33.23
C SER A 112 -16.29 -6.94 32.41
N VAL A 113 -17.44 -6.36 32.75
CA VAL A 113 -17.98 -5.19 32.02
C VAL A 113 -17.18 -3.92 32.33
N VAL A 114 -16.75 -3.72 33.58
CA VAL A 114 -15.91 -2.58 33.98
C VAL A 114 -14.52 -2.69 33.34
N GLU A 115 -13.93 -3.88 33.35
CA GLU A 115 -12.64 -4.13 32.70
C GLU A 115 -12.74 -4.00 31.18
N MET A 116 -13.83 -4.48 30.56
CA MET A 116 -14.09 -4.28 29.13
C MET A 116 -14.27 -2.79 28.78
N ALA A 117 -14.95 -2.00 29.63
CA ALA A 117 -15.11 -0.57 29.41
C ALA A 117 -13.77 0.18 29.49
N LYS A 118 -12.90 -0.17 30.45
CA LYS A 118 -11.54 0.36 30.55
C LYS A 118 -10.69 -0.01 29.33
N GLU A 119 -10.79 -1.26 28.89
CA GLU A 119 -10.06 -1.75 27.72
C GLU A 119 -10.54 -1.06 26.43
N MET A 120 -11.85 -0.86 26.26
CA MET A 120 -12.42 -0.12 25.13
C MET A 120 -11.99 1.35 25.14
N ALA A 121 -11.89 1.97 26.32
CA ALA A 121 -11.37 3.33 26.47
C ALA A 121 -9.87 3.43 26.13
N ARG A 122 -9.05 2.45 26.56
CA ARG A 122 -7.63 2.35 26.20
C ARG A 122 -7.45 2.23 24.69
N ARG A 123 -8.16 1.30 24.05
CA ARG A 123 -8.11 1.08 22.59
C ARG A 123 -8.57 2.29 21.79
N LYS A 124 -9.55 3.04 22.31
CA LYS A 124 -10.00 4.30 21.68
C LYS A 124 -8.90 5.38 21.75
N LYS A 125 -8.25 5.53 22.90
CA LYS A 125 -7.13 6.48 23.08
C LYS A 125 -5.94 6.13 22.19
N GLU A 126 -5.58 4.85 22.10
CA GLU A 126 -4.52 4.36 21.21
C GLU A 126 -4.86 4.62 19.73
N ARG A 127 -6.11 4.39 19.32
CA ARG A 127 -6.57 4.69 17.97
C ARG A 127 -6.52 6.19 17.67
N GLU A 128 -6.93 7.04 18.62
CA GLU A 128 -6.84 8.50 18.48
C GLU A 128 -5.38 8.98 18.41
N GLU A 129 -4.49 8.42 19.22
CA GLU A 129 -3.06 8.73 19.20
C GLU A 129 -2.41 8.28 17.88
N ALA A 130 -2.72 7.09 17.38
CA ALA A 130 -2.29 6.63 16.07
C ALA A 130 -2.80 7.54 14.94
N THR A 131 -4.04 8.03 15.02
CA THR A 131 -4.54 9.00 14.04
C THR A 131 -3.83 10.35 14.15
N LYS A 132 -3.47 10.81 15.36
CA LYS A 132 -2.71 12.04 15.56
C LYS A 132 -1.27 11.93 15.05
N ILE A 133 -0.63 10.78 15.24
CA ILE A 133 0.70 10.50 14.68
C ILE A 133 0.62 10.47 13.15
N ALA A 134 -0.39 9.81 12.58
CA ALA A 134 -0.63 9.79 11.14
C ALA A 134 -0.98 11.17 10.55
N THR A 135 -1.68 12.04 11.31
CA THR A 135 -1.90 13.43 10.90
C THR A 135 -0.69 14.31 11.12
N LYS A 136 0.16 14.04 12.12
CA LYS A 136 1.39 14.80 12.39
C LYS A 136 2.49 14.46 11.37
N SER A 137 2.46 13.25 10.80
CA SER A 137 3.26 12.91 9.63
C SER A 137 2.73 13.49 8.31
N GLN A 138 1.80 14.46 8.34
CA GLN A 138 1.36 15.21 7.15
C GLN A 138 2.46 16.09 6.51
N HIS A 139 3.70 16.03 6.97
CA HIS A 139 4.84 16.70 6.35
C HIS A 139 5.29 16.11 5.00
N TRP A 140 4.67 15.02 4.52
CA TRP A 140 4.88 14.52 3.16
C TRP A 140 3.57 14.38 2.36
N ARG A 141 2.76 15.44 2.32
CA ARG A 141 1.90 15.66 1.14
C ARG A 141 2.72 16.45 0.14
N GLN A 142 3.29 15.76 -0.85
CA GLN A 142 3.66 16.43 -2.09
C GLN A 142 2.38 16.83 -2.82
N ASP A 143 2.43 18.07 -3.28
CA ASP A 143 1.36 18.84 -3.90
C ASP A 143 0.75 18.09 -5.08
N ASP A 144 -0.55 17.84 -5.01
CA ASP A 144 -1.43 17.63 -6.15
C ASP A 144 -2.81 18.05 -5.66
N ASP A 145 -3.19 19.29 -6.00
CA ASP A 145 -4.55 19.81 -6.22
C ASP A 145 -4.63 21.29 -5.80
N GLU A 146 -4.43 22.19 -6.78
CA GLU A 146 -4.86 23.58 -6.69
C GLU A 146 -6.39 23.67 -6.78
N GLU A 147 -7.05 24.22 -5.75
CA GLU A 147 -8.28 25.02 -5.89
C GLU A 147 -8.51 25.92 -4.64
N SER A 148 -8.20 27.20 -4.84
CA SER A 148 -8.73 28.42 -4.20
C SER A 148 -9.58 28.33 -2.91
N THR A 149 -9.06 28.87 -1.81
CA THR A 149 -9.76 29.91 -1.00
C THR A 149 -8.74 30.81 -0.34
N GLU A 150 -8.78 32.09 -0.72
CA GLU A 150 -7.98 33.17 -0.15
C GLU A 150 -8.47 33.51 1.26
N THR A 151 -7.57 33.57 2.24
CA THR A 151 -7.58 34.60 3.29
C THR A 151 -6.18 34.73 3.86
N SER A 152 -5.69 35.96 3.73
CA SER A 152 -4.43 36.51 4.17
C SER A 152 -4.23 36.42 5.68
N THR A 153 -3.07 35.93 6.08
CA THR A 153 -2.40 36.40 7.30
C THR A 153 -0.93 36.48 6.98
N ILE A 154 -0.50 37.71 6.68
CA ILE A 154 0.91 38.10 6.65
C ILE A 154 1.43 37.85 8.06
N LYS A 155 2.38 36.92 8.18
CA LYS A 155 3.34 36.92 9.27
C LYS A 155 4.71 36.72 8.67
N GLU A 156 5.39 37.84 8.44
CA GLU A 156 6.83 37.90 8.27
C GLU A 156 7.48 37.25 9.49
N GLU A 157 8.15 36.12 9.28
CA GLU A 157 9.14 35.58 10.20
C GLU A 157 10.27 35.03 9.33
N SER A 158 11.29 35.86 9.15
CA SER A 158 12.57 35.48 8.58
C SER A 158 13.19 34.38 9.43
N LYS A 159 13.12 33.14 8.96
CA LYS A 159 14.01 32.07 9.40
C LYS A 159 15.21 32.05 8.46
N ASN A 160 16.34 32.48 9.00
CA ASN A 160 17.64 32.02 8.56
C ASN A 160 17.61 30.48 8.64
N GLU A 161 17.36 29.83 7.51
CA GLU A 161 17.82 28.46 7.30
C GLU A 161 19.32 28.61 7.01
N GLU A 162 20.11 28.65 8.08
CA GLU A 162 21.50 28.26 8.00
C GLU A 162 21.47 26.79 7.55
N GLU A 163 21.55 26.59 6.24
CA GLU A 163 21.86 25.29 5.65
C GLU A 163 23.08 24.78 6.41
N GLU A 164 22.90 23.78 7.27
CA GLU A 164 23.99 23.15 7.98
C GLU A 164 24.85 22.43 6.94
N ILE A 165 25.91 23.12 6.50
CA ILE A 165 26.81 22.65 5.48
C ILE A 165 27.62 21.46 6.04
N VAL A 166 27.22 20.24 5.67
CA VAL A 166 27.94 19.02 6.00
C VAL A 166 29.04 18.76 4.96
N TRP A 167 30.29 18.98 5.37
CA TRP A 167 31.49 18.65 4.57
C TRP A 167 31.98 17.24 4.87
N ALA A 168 32.43 16.51 3.84
CA ALA A 168 33.16 15.27 4.00
C ALA A 168 34.63 15.46 3.60
N GLU A 169 35.54 15.04 4.49
CA GLU A 169 36.98 15.03 4.24
C GLU A 169 37.43 13.67 3.68
N ALA A 170 38.28 13.71 2.64
CA ALA A 170 38.96 12.54 2.11
C ALA A 170 40.44 12.87 1.94
N ASN A 171 41.32 12.06 2.51
CA ASN A 171 42.77 12.25 2.42
C ASN A 171 43.38 11.18 1.53
N SER A 172 44.03 11.58 0.44
CA SER A 172 44.87 10.70 -0.38
C SER A 172 46.19 11.38 -0.68
N ASP A 173 47.30 10.68 -0.45
CA ASP A 173 48.67 11.10 -0.80
C ASP A 173 49.11 12.45 -0.20
N GLY A 174 48.63 12.78 1.00
CA GLY A 174 49.01 14.01 1.72
C GLY A 174 48.22 15.26 1.31
N ILE A 175 47.21 15.10 0.44
CA ILE A 175 46.30 16.16 0.01
C ILE A 175 44.91 15.85 0.58
N SER A 176 44.32 16.82 1.29
CA SER A 176 42.97 16.73 1.84
C SER A 176 41.95 17.34 0.87
N TYR A 177 40.92 16.57 0.56
CA TYR A 177 39.82 16.94 -0.32
C TYR A 177 38.56 17.13 0.53
N TYR A 178 37.89 18.26 0.38
CA TYR A 178 36.60 18.54 1.04
C TYR A 178 35.50 18.61 -0.02
N PHE A 179 34.45 17.81 0.13
CA PHE A 179 33.32 17.79 -0.81
C PHE A 179 31.99 18.07 -0.14
N HIS A 180 31.14 18.83 -0.83
CA HIS A 180 29.80 19.19 -0.39
C HIS A 180 28.78 18.12 -0.82
N ILE A 181 28.17 17.44 0.15
CA ILE A 181 27.42 16.20 -0.10
C ILE A 181 26.12 16.45 -0.91
N TYR A 182 25.52 17.65 -0.82
CA TYR A 182 24.19 17.93 -1.38
C TYR A 182 24.16 18.74 -2.69
N SER A 183 25.25 19.44 -3.04
CA SER A 183 25.26 20.33 -4.23
C SER A 183 26.19 19.87 -5.35
N GLY A 184 26.96 18.80 -5.14
CA GLY A 184 27.85 18.23 -6.17
C GLY A 184 28.97 19.15 -6.64
N GLY A 185 29.21 20.28 -5.97
CA GLY A 185 30.30 21.22 -6.26
C GLY A 185 31.62 20.77 -5.61
N TRP A 186 32.71 20.88 -6.36
CA TRP A 186 34.05 20.49 -5.91
C TRP A 186 34.82 21.75 -5.51
N LEU A 187 35.30 21.82 -4.26
CA LEU A 187 36.22 22.87 -3.82
C LEU A 187 37.57 22.22 -3.50
N LEU A 188 38.51 22.28 -4.44
CA LEU A 188 39.88 21.80 -4.24
C LEU A 188 40.68 22.91 -3.54
N ILE A 189 40.92 22.77 -2.23
CA ILE A 189 41.85 23.64 -1.51
C ILE A 189 43.26 23.05 -1.68
N LEU A 190 44.01 23.53 -2.67
CA LEU A 190 45.45 23.33 -2.71
C LEU A 190 46.06 24.15 -1.58
N LEU A 191 46.33 23.50 -0.44
CA LEU A 191 47.23 24.05 0.57
C LEU A 191 48.61 24.15 -0.07
N VAL A 192 48.92 25.34 -0.59
CA VAL A 192 50.29 25.75 -0.90
C VAL A 192 51.04 25.72 0.42
N THR A 193 51.82 24.66 0.62
CA THR A 193 52.83 24.60 1.66
C THR A 193 53.91 25.63 1.31
N SER A 194 53.75 26.86 1.80
CA SER A 194 54.84 27.84 1.80
C SER A 194 55.82 27.45 2.91
N GLU A 195 56.90 26.78 2.51
CA GLU A 195 58.19 26.84 3.19
C GLU A 195 58.76 28.26 3.03
N ILE A 196 58.85 29.01 4.15
CA ILE A 196 59.99 29.83 4.63
C ILE A 196 59.58 30.64 5.85
#